data_AF-A0A944NXN7-F1
#
_entry.id   AF-A0A944NXN7-F1
#
_cell.length_a   1.000
_cell.length_b   1.000
_cell.length_c   1.000
_cell.angle_alpha   90.00
_cell.angle_beta   90.00
_cell.angle_gamma   90.00
#
_symmetry.space_group_name_H-M   'P 1'
#
loop_
_entity.id
_entity.type
_entity.pdbx_description
1 polymer ?
#
loop_
_entity_poly.entity_id
_entity_poly.type
_entity_poly.pdbx_seq_one_letter_code
_entity_poly.pdbx_strand_id
1 'polypeptide(L)'
;VDGDEVAGVVGVRPLEENNKAEIKRLYVRSPWRGTGLGRRLAIRAVETARKVGFATLCLDTLGFMTEARTLYKSLGFFEIPAYYDNPLDGVVYMEMSL
;
A
#
# COMPACT_ATOMS: atom_id res chain seq x y z
N VAL A 1 -7.86 -11.55 -24.25
CA VAL A 1 -7.81 -10.40 -23.32
C VAL A 1 -9.10 -9.64 -23.54
N ASP A 2 -10.07 -9.78 -22.63
CA ASP A 2 -11.26 -8.93 -22.64
C ASP A 2 -10.90 -7.56 -22.06
N GLY A 3 -11.12 -6.50 -22.85
CA GLY A 3 -11.28 -5.11 -22.40
C GLY A 3 -10.00 -4.31 -22.08
N ASP A 4 -9.71 -3.28 -22.87
CA ASP A 4 -8.63 -2.27 -22.73
C ASP A 4 -8.74 -1.35 -21.48
N GLU A 5 -9.44 -1.76 -20.42
CA GLU A 5 -9.65 -0.93 -19.23
C GLU A 5 -8.72 -1.32 -18.06
N VAL A 6 -7.94 -0.34 -17.58
CA VAL A 6 -7.12 -0.49 -16.38
C VAL A 6 -8.01 -0.68 -15.15
N ALA A 7 -8.08 -1.91 -14.63
CA ALA A 7 -8.92 -2.30 -13.49
C ALA A 7 -8.45 -1.74 -12.13
N GLY A 8 -7.15 -1.46 -11.99
CA GLY A 8 -6.57 -0.93 -10.76
C GLY A 8 -5.09 -0.61 -10.91
N VAL A 9 -4.53 0.06 -9.91
CA VAL A 9 -3.15 0.53 -9.88
C VAL A 9 -2.61 0.50 -8.45
N VAL A 10 -1.29 0.39 -8.34
CA VAL A 10 -0.52 0.62 -7.11
C VAL A 10 0.87 1.14 -7.50
N GLY A 11 1.43 2.03 -6.70
CA GLY A 11 2.78 2.54 -6.86
C GLY A 11 3.67 2.14 -5.67
N VAL A 12 4.96 2.01 -5.94
CA VAL A 12 6.02 1.91 -4.93
C VAL A 12 6.98 3.07 -5.19
N ARG A 13 7.23 3.92 -4.19
CA ARG A 13 8.15 5.05 -4.29
C ARG A 13 9.27 4.91 -3.26
N PRO A 14 10.56 5.12 -3.63
CA PRO A 14 11.63 5.21 -2.65
C PRO A 14 11.37 6.36 -1.66
N LEU A 15 11.72 6.15 -0.39
CA LEU A 15 11.85 7.22 0.60
C LEU A 15 13.32 7.60 0.72
N GLU A 16 13.61 8.87 1.03
CA GLU A 16 14.99 9.38 1.08
C GLU A 16 15.83 8.75 2.21
N GLU A 17 15.17 8.22 3.25
CA GLU A 17 15.83 7.67 4.42
C GLU A 17 15.85 6.13 4.44
N ASN A 18 16.98 5.58 4.91
CA ASN A 18 17.10 4.24 5.51
C ASN A 18 16.61 3.06 4.64
N ASN A 19 16.87 3.09 3.34
CA ASN A 19 16.51 2.00 2.43
C ASN A 19 15.02 1.60 2.52
N LYS A 20 14.16 2.60 2.71
CA LYS A 20 12.71 2.43 2.79
C LYS A 20 12.04 2.79 1.47
N ALA A 21 10.86 2.23 1.26
CA ALA A 21 9.95 2.66 0.22
C ALA A 21 8.52 2.77 0.76
N GLU A 22 7.65 3.48 0.05
CA GLU A 22 6.24 3.60 0.39
C GLU A 22 5.33 2.98 -0.68
N ILE A 23 4.30 2.26 -0.24
CA ILE A 23 3.17 1.90 -1.10
C ILE A 23 2.27 3.13 -1.20
N LYS A 24 1.99 3.57 -2.42
CA LYS A 24 1.08 4.70 -2.69
C LYS A 24 0.10 4.43 -3.80
N ARG A 25 -1.02 5.17 -3.78
CA ARG A 25 -2.03 5.20 -4.83
C ARG A 25 -2.59 3.81 -5.17
N LEU A 26 -2.79 2.94 -4.18
CA LEU A 26 -3.51 1.69 -4.38
C LEU A 26 -4.99 2.01 -4.63
N TYR A 27 -5.49 1.68 -5.81
CA TYR A 27 -6.88 1.88 -6.17
C TYR A 27 -7.39 0.76 -7.08
N VAL A 28 -8.63 0.34 -6.85
CA VAL A 28 -9.35 -0.62 -7.68
C VAL A 28 -10.69 0.00 -8.08
N ARG A 29 -10.98 -0.03 -9.38
CA ARG A 29 -12.25 0.47 -9.94
C ARG A 29 -13.43 -0.33 -9.37
N SER A 30 -14.58 0.33 -9.22
CA SER A 30 -15.78 -0.24 -8.59
C SER A 30 -16.15 -1.65 -9.10
N PRO A 31 -16.19 -1.93 -10.43
CA PRO A 31 -16.59 -3.24 -10.95
C PRO A 31 -15.66 -4.39 -10.53
N TRP A 32 -14.44 -4.08 -10.10
CA TRP A 32 -13.40 -5.06 -9.77
C TRP A 32 -13.15 -5.17 -8.26
N ARG A 33 -13.89 -4.43 -7.43
CA ARG A 33 -13.80 -4.54 -5.96
C ARG A 33 -14.41 -5.88 -5.50
N GLY A 34 -13.99 -6.39 -4.35
CA GLY A 34 -14.40 -7.70 -3.84
C GLY A 34 -13.77 -8.91 -4.56
N THR A 35 -13.12 -8.73 -5.71
CA THR A 35 -12.47 -9.82 -6.49
C THR A 35 -11.08 -10.24 -5.96
N GLY A 36 -10.64 -9.65 -4.86
CA GLY A 36 -9.27 -9.80 -4.34
C GLY A 36 -8.20 -9.05 -5.14
N LEU A 37 -8.55 -8.25 -6.16
CA LEU A 37 -7.56 -7.51 -6.98
C LEU A 37 -6.70 -6.56 -6.14
N GLY A 38 -7.27 -5.86 -5.16
CA GLY A 38 -6.51 -4.97 -4.27
C GLY A 38 -5.43 -5.72 -3.48
N ARG A 39 -5.73 -6.94 -3.03
CA ARG A 39 -4.74 -7.81 -2.37
C ARG A 39 -3.62 -8.20 -3.32
N ARG A 40 -3.94 -8.60 -4.56
CA ARG A 40 -2.94 -8.97 -5.57
C ARG A 40 -2.02 -7.79 -5.91
N LEU A 41 -2.57 -6.59 -6.03
CA LEU A 41 -1.78 -5.36 -6.24
C LEU A 41 -0.85 -5.08 -5.05
N ALA A 42 -1.36 -5.15 -3.82
CA ALA A 42 -0.54 -4.94 -2.61
C ALA A 42 0.60 -5.97 -2.51
N ILE A 43 0.33 -7.27 -2.75
CA ILE A 43 1.36 -8.31 -2.79
C ILE A 43 2.41 -8.00 -3.86
N ARG A 44 1.98 -7.61 -5.06
CA ARG A 44 2.91 -7.27 -6.15
C ARG A 44 3.79 -6.06 -5.80
N ALA A 45 3.26 -5.10 -5.05
CA ALA A 45 4.04 -3.96 -4.54
C ALA A 45 5.13 -4.43 -3.54
N VAL A 46 4.77 -5.31 -2.60
CA VAL A 46 5.71 -5.93 -1.64
C VAL A 46 6.82 -6.69 -2.36
N GLU A 47 6.46 -7.57 -3.30
CA GLU A 47 7.43 -8.32 -4.10
C GLU A 47 8.36 -7.41 -4.91
N THR A 48 7.82 -6.32 -5.45
CA THR A 48 8.62 -5.35 -6.21
C THR A 48 9.62 -4.66 -5.30
N ALA A 49 9.21 -4.24 -4.11
CA ALA A 49 10.10 -3.61 -3.15
C ALA A 49 11.23 -4.56 -2.69
N ARG A 50 10.90 -5.83 -2.43
CA ARG A 50 11.90 -6.88 -2.14
C ARG A 50 12.90 -7.06 -3.27
N LYS A 51 12.42 -7.13 -4.52
CA LYS A 51 13.30 -7.30 -5.69
C LYS A 51 14.24 -6.12 -5.92
N VAL A 52 13.80 -4.90 -5.58
CA VAL A 52 14.64 -3.69 -5.66
C VAL A 52 15.67 -3.63 -4.52
N GLY A 53 15.42 -4.33 -3.40
CA GLY A 53 16.35 -4.42 -2.27
C GLY A 53 16.03 -3.47 -1.11
N PHE A 54 14.81 -2.95 -1.03
CA PHE A 54 14.37 -2.18 0.13
C PHE A 54 14.28 -3.06 1.38
N ALA A 55 14.58 -2.47 2.55
CA ALA A 55 14.52 -3.15 3.84
C ALA A 55 13.16 -2.99 4.54
N THR A 56 12.41 -1.93 4.21
CA THR A 56 11.14 -1.61 4.84
C THR A 56 10.16 -1.02 3.82
N LEU A 57 8.89 -1.41 3.92
CA LEU A 57 7.79 -0.71 3.28
C LEU A 57 6.97 0.05 4.31
N CYS A 58 6.65 1.29 3.96
CA CYS A 58 5.72 2.14 4.70
C CYS A 58 4.47 2.41 3.85
N LEU A 59 3.39 2.83 4.51
CA LEU A 59 2.22 3.38 3.85
C LEU A 59 1.46 4.29 4.81
N ASP A 60 0.58 5.10 4.24
CA ASP A 60 -0.46 5.81 4.97
C ASP A 60 -1.83 5.44 4.40
N THR A 61 -2.86 5.48 5.26
CA THR A 61 -4.25 5.23 4.91
C THR A 61 -5.15 6.05 5.82
N LEU A 62 -6.38 6.34 5.40
CA LEU A 62 -7.35 7.01 6.26
C LEU A 62 -7.95 6.01 7.26
N GLY A 63 -8.17 6.47 8.50
CA GLY A 63 -8.65 5.62 9.60
C GLY A 63 -9.98 4.91 9.32
N PHE A 64 -10.85 5.56 8.54
CA PHE A 64 -12.15 5.01 8.12
C PHE A 64 -12.04 3.96 7.01
N MET A 65 -10.89 3.78 6.36
CA MET A 65 -10.68 2.76 5.33
C MET A 65 -10.37 1.41 5.97
N THR A 66 -11.36 0.83 6.66
CA THR A 66 -11.21 -0.39 7.46
C THR A 66 -10.77 -1.60 6.64
N GLU A 67 -11.25 -1.73 5.40
CA GLU A 67 -10.86 -2.83 4.50
C GLU A 67 -9.39 -2.72 4.07
N ALA A 68 -8.92 -1.51 3.76
CA ALA A 68 -7.52 -1.27 3.42
C ALA A 68 -6.60 -1.58 4.61
N ARG A 69 -6.96 -1.10 5.80
CA ARG A 69 -6.23 -1.39 7.05
C ARG A 69 -6.19 -2.90 7.34
N THR A 70 -7.32 -3.58 7.20
CA THR A 70 -7.40 -5.04 7.38
C THR A 70 -6.51 -5.78 6.37
N LEU A 71 -6.55 -5.35 5.10
CA LEU A 71 -5.68 -5.88 4.06
C LEU A 71 -4.20 -5.73 4.44
N TYR A 72 -3.74 -4.53 4.80
CA TYR A 72 -2.34 -4.33 5.14
C TYR A 72 -1.91 -5.10 6.39
N LYS A 73 -2.75 -5.13 7.45
CA LYS A 73 -2.50 -5.97 8.64
C LYS A 73 -2.33 -7.44 8.26
N SER A 74 -3.18 -7.97 7.38
CA SER A 74 -3.10 -9.36 6.90
C SER A 74 -1.86 -9.68 6.05
N LEU A 75 -1.14 -8.65 5.59
CA LEU A 75 0.11 -8.78 4.85
C LEU A 75 1.34 -8.66 5.75
N GLY A 76 1.17 -8.37 7.04
CA GLY A 76 2.27 -8.20 8.00
C GLY A 76 2.61 -6.75 8.32
N PHE A 77 1.82 -5.78 7.84
CA PHE A 77 1.99 -4.39 8.23
C PHE A 77 1.45 -4.15 9.65
N PHE A 78 2.15 -3.33 10.43
CA PHE A 78 1.72 -2.86 11.75
C PHE A 78 1.68 -1.34 11.78
N GLU A 79 0.85 -0.78 12.67
CA GLU A 79 0.68 0.67 12.80
C GLU A 79 1.92 1.31 13.46
N ILE A 80 2.33 2.48 12.96
CA ILE A 80 3.48 3.26 13.45
C ILE A 80 3.10 4.74 13.64
N PRO A 81 3.92 5.52 14.36
CA PRO A 81 3.80 6.98 14.36
C PRO A 81 3.90 7.57 12.95
N ALA A 82 3.39 8.80 12.79
CA ALA A 82 3.53 9.55 11.55
C ALA A 82 5.01 9.72 11.17
N TYR A 83 5.34 9.47 9.91
CA TYR A 83 6.70 9.63 9.36
C TYR A 83 6.81 10.83 8.39
N TYR A 84 5.73 11.58 8.21
CA TYR A 84 5.72 12.87 7.51
C TYR A 84 4.53 13.72 7.96
N ASP A 85 4.59 15.02 7.70
CA ASP A 85 3.48 15.94 7.98
C ASP A 85 2.37 15.77 6.95
N ASN A 86 1.16 15.43 7.41
CA ASN A 86 0.02 15.18 6.54
C ASN A 86 -1.11 16.14 6.90
N PRO A 87 -1.64 16.92 5.92
CA PRO A 87 -2.70 17.88 6.17
C PRO A 87 -4.06 17.22 6.46
N LEU A 88 -4.18 15.90 6.32
CA LEU A 88 -5.40 15.15 6.57
C LEU A 88 -5.45 14.66 8.02
N ASP A 89 -6.59 14.86 8.66
CA ASP A 89 -6.87 14.28 9.97
C ASP A 89 -7.15 12.77 9.88
N GLY A 90 -6.87 12.05 10.97
CA GLY A 90 -7.22 10.64 11.10
C GLY A 90 -6.43 9.71 10.18
N VAL A 91 -5.24 10.13 9.74
CA VAL A 91 -4.32 9.30 8.96
C VAL A 91 -3.67 8.25 9.87
N VAL A 92 -3.65 7.02 9.40
CA VAL A 92 -2.99 5.88 10.03
C VAL A 92 -1.78 5.52 9.18
N TYR A 93 -0.63 5.42 9.83
CA TYR A 93 0.63 5.05 9.21
C TYR A 93 0.95 3.62 9.57
N MET A 94 1.50 2.87 8.61
CA MET A 94 1.87 1.48 8.83
C MET A 94 3.20 1.15 8.18
N GLU A 95 3.93 0.19 8.74
CA GLU A 95 5.16 -0.34 8.15
C GLU A 95 5.25 -1.86 8.20
N MET A 96 6.14 -2.41 7.38
CA MET A 96 6.48 -3.82 7.32
C MET A 96 7.96 -3.98 6.95
N SER A 97 8.68 -4.81 7.70
CA SER A 97 10.03 -5.25 7.33
C SER A 97 9.96 -6.24 6.17
N LEU A 98 10.82 -6.04 5.15
CA LEU A 98 10.81 -6.84 3.93
C LEU A 98 11.67 -8.08 3.98
#